data_AF-A0AAV5HYD2-F1
#
_entry.id   AF-A0AAV5HYD2-F1
#
_cell.length_a   1.000
_cell.length_b   1.000
_cell.length_c   1.000
_cell.angle_alpha   90.00
_cell.angle_beta   90.00
_cell.angle_gamma   90.00
#
_symmetry.space_group_name_H-M   'P 1'
#
loop_
_entity.id
_entity.type
_entity.pdbx_description
1 polymer ?
#
loop_
_entity_poly.entity_id
_entity_poly.type
_entity_poly.pdbx_seq_one_letter_code
_entity_poly.pdbx_strand_id
1 'polypeptide(L)' 'MDLLTAVEKINSSLNKKAKTKGYSYFLQDEIASLDLGPKSRVYLLLLTRMNRLVVETIDGLISYRVL' A
#
# COMPACT_ATOMS: atom_id res chain seq x y z
N MET A 1 0.17 -16.71 -0.50
CA MET A 1 -0.33 -15.41 -0.99
C MET A 1 0.57 -14.95 -2.12
N ASP A 2 0.00 -14.74 -3.30
CA ASP A 2 0.69 -14.26 -4.50
C ASP A 2 0.55 -12.74 -4.66
N LEU A 3 1.14 -12.19 -5.73
CA LEU A 3 1.11 -10.76 -6.03
C LEU A 3 -0.32 -10.26 -6.27
N LEU A 4 -1.16 -11.02 -6.96
CA LEU A 4 -2.52 -10.62 -7.31
C LEU A 4 -3.35 -10.42 -6.03
N THR A 5 -3.30 -11.40 -5.13
CA THR A 5 -3.96 -11.31 -3.82
C THR A 5 -3.46 -10.09 -3.02
N ALA A 6 -2.18 -9.74 -3.14
CA ALA A 6 -1.60 -8.57 -2.46
C ALA A 6 -2.18 -7.26 -3.00
N VAL A 7 -2.26 -7.15 -4.32
CA VAL A 7 -2.84 -5.99 -5.00
C VAL A 7 -4.31 -5.83 -4.63
N GLU A 8 -5.09 -6.92 -4.59
CA GLU A 8 -6.50 -6.87 -4.20
C GLU A 8 -6.69 -6.37 -2.75
N LYS A 9 -5.88 -6.88 -1.81
CA LYS A 9 -5.92 -6.43 -0.41
C LYS A 9 -5.51 -4.95 -0.26
N ILE A 10 -4.45 -4.52 -0.95
CA ILE A 10 -4.02 -3.11 -0.97
C ILE A 10 -5.14 -2.21 -1.51
N ASN A 11 -5.69 -2.56 -2.67
CA ASN A 11 -6.75 -1.78 -3.32
C ASN A 11 -8.02 -1.73 -2.47
N SER A 12 -8.41 -2.84 -1.84
CA SER A 12 -9.57 -2.88 -0.94
C SER A 12 -9.38 -1.95 0.27
N SER A 13 -8.21 -2.00 0.91
CA SER A 13 -7.88 -1.12 2.04
C SER A 13 -7.88 0.35 1.64
N LEU A 14 -7.26 0.67 0.50
CA LEU A 14 -7.20 2.03 -0.04
C LEU A 14 -8.57 2.56 -0.44
N ASN A 15 -9.41 1.76 -1.10
CA ASN A 15 -10.76 2.17 -1.47
C ASN A 15 -11.62 2.45 -0.22
N LYS A 16 -11.47 1.62 0.82
CA LYS A 16 -12.13 1.87 2.12
C LYS A 16 -11.66 3.18 2.74
N LYS A 17 -10.37 3.48 2.69
CA LYS A 17 -9.79 4.75 3.18
C LYS A 17 -10.21 5.95 2.36
N ALA A 18 -10.18 5.86 1.03
CA ALA A 18 -10.61 6.95 0.15
C ALA A 18 -12.06 7.35 0.46
N LYS A 19 -12.94 6.37 0.68
CA LYS A 19 -14.34 6.60 1.05
C LYS A 19 -14.53 7.19 2.45
N THR A 20 -13.66 6.87 3.41
CA THR A 20 -13.84 7.26 4.82
C THR A 20 -13.06 8.51 5.22
N LYS A 21 -11.90 8.74 4.61
CA LYS A 21 -10.95 9.79 4.98
C LYS A 21 -10.50 10.67 3.81
N GLY A 22 -10.93 10.36 2.58
CA GLY A 22 -10.65 11.18 1.40
C GLY A 22 -9.22 11.04 0.83
N TYR A 23 -8.43 10.05 1.28
CA TYR A 23 -7.07 9.85 0.78
C TYR A 23 -6.79 8.40 0.36
N SER A 24 -5.89 8.27 -0.62
CA SER A 24 -5.55 7.02 -1.33
C SER A 24 -4.10 6.58 -1.08
N TYR A 25 -3.66 6.66 0.18
CA TYR A 25 -2.33 6.20 0.61
C TYR A 25 -2.39 5.39 1.92
N PHE A 26 -1.36 4.61 2.18
CA PHE A 26 -1.11 3.93 3.45
C PHE A 26 0.31 4.19 3.95
N LEU A 27 0.47 4.24 5.26
CA LEU A 27 1.76 4.40 5.92
C LEU A 27 2.46 3.05 6.07
N GLN A 28 3.78 3.08 6.24
CA GLN A 28 4.57 1.88 6.46
C GLN A 28 4.07 1.04 7.65
N ASP A 29 3.65 1.69 8.74
CA ASP A 29 3.15 1.01 9.93
C ASP A 29 1.83 0.28 9.70
N GLU A 30 1.05 0.73 8.71
CA GLU A 30 -0.25 0.14 8.36
C GLU A 30 -0.09 -1.10 7.46
N ILE A 31 1.11 -1.37 6.93
CA ILE A 31 1.38 -2.55 6.09
C ILE A 31 1.09 -3.84 6.85
N ALA A 32 1.39 -3.88 8.15
CA ALA A 32 1.08 -5.05 8.99
C ALA A 32 -0.43 -5.35 9.01
N SER A 33 -1.25 -4.29 9.02
CA SER A 33 -2.71 -4.38 9.01
C SER A 33 -3.31 -4.77 7.66
N LEU A 34 -2.53 -4.72 6.58
CA LEU A 34 -2.95 -5.16 5.24
C LEU A 34 -2.93 -6.68 5.06
N ASP A 35 -2.37 -7.42 6.04
CA ASP A 35 -2.28 -8.88 6.01
C ASP A 35 -1.68 -9.40 4.69
N LEU A 36 -0.59 -8.78 4.23
CA LEU A 36 0.09 -9.17 2.98
C LEU A 36 1.05 -10.37 3.16
N GLY A 37 1.16 -10.87 4.39
CA GLY A 37 2.08 -11.92 4.78
C GLY A 37 3.56 -11.49 4.82
N PRO A 38 4.49 -12.44 4.98
CA PRO A 38 5.92 -12.17 5.20
C PRO A 38 6.62 -11.52 4.00
N LYS A 39 6.01 -11.55 2.81
CA LYS A 39 6.54 -10.96 1.57
C LYS A 39 5.99 -9.55 1.29
N SER A 40 5.28 -8.93 2.25
CA SER A 40 4.68 -7.60 2.12
C SER A 40 5.62 -6.56 1.51
N ARG A 41 6.84 -6.45 2.03
CA ARG A 41 7.87 -5.52 1.55
C ARG A 41 8.29 -5.78 0.11
N VAL A 42 8.37 -7.05 -0.29
CA VAL A 42 8.73 -7.45 -1.67
C VAL A 42 7.64 -7.05 -2.65
N TYR A 43 6.36 -7.24 -2.28
CA TYR A 43 5.23 -6.83 -3.12
C TYR A 43 5.18 -5.32 -3.30
N LEU A 44 5.40 -4.55 -2.23
CA LEU A 44 5.44 -3.08 -2.31
C LEU A 44 6.58 -2.61 -3.20
N LEU A 45 7.78 -3.15 -3.03
CA LEU A 45 8.93 -2.83 -3.87
C LEU A 45 8.65 -3.12 -5.35
N LEU A 46 8.01 -4.26 -5.65
CA LEU A 46 7.63 -4.63 -7.01
C LEU A 46 6.63 -3.63 -7.60
N LEU A 47 5.61 -3.25 -6.84
CA LEU A 47 4.60 -2.28 -7.26
C LEU A 47 5.19 -0.89 -7.49
N THR A 48 6.16 -0.46 -6.69
CA THR A 48 6.92 0.76 -6.92
C THR A 48 7.72 0.67 -8.22
N ARG A 49 8.41 -0.44 -8.47
CA ARG A 49 9.14 -0.65 -9.75
C ARG A 49 8.24 -0.70 -10.98
N MET A 50 6.98 -1.13 -10.81
CA MET A 50 5.97 -1.16 -11.86
C MET A 50 5.25 0.19 -12.04
N ASN A 51 5.69 1.26 -11.36
CA ASN A 51 5.01 2.57 -11.35
C ASN A 51 3.51 2.46 -11.00
N ARG A 52 3.18 1.58 -10.05
CA ARG A 52 1.82 1.46 -9.47
C ARG A 52 1.71 2.13 -8.11
N LEU A 53 2.83 2.31 -7.42
CA LEU A 53 2.92 3.01 -6.14
C LEU A 53 4.02 4.07 -6.20
N VAL A 54 3.73 5.26 -5.70
CA VAL A 54 4.73 6.26 -5.36
C VAL A 54 5.02 6.16 -3.86
N VAL A 55 6.30 6.23 -3.52
CA VAL A 55 6.76 6.35 -2.14
C VAL A 55 6.98 7.82 -1.84
N GLU A 56 6.29 8.33 -0.85
CA GLU A 56 6.42 9.70 -0.37
C GLU A 56 6.85 9.68 1.10
N THR A 57 7.36 10.80 1.60
CA THR A 57 7.61 11.00 3.02
C THR A 57 6.73 12.14 3.50
N ILE A 58 5.81 11.83 4.41
CA ILE A 58 4.86 12.79 4.98
C ILE A 58 5.13 12.85 6.48
N ASP A 59 5.49 14.02 7.00
CA ASP A 59 5.80 14.24 8.42
C ASP A 59 6.86 13.26 8.99
N GLY A 60 7.85 12.91 8.17
CA GLY A 60 8.91 11.95 8.54
C GLY A 60 8.51 10.47 8.46
N LEU A 61 7.28 10.16 8.05
CA LEU A 61 6.78 8.80 7.86
C LEU A 61 6.74 8.42 6.38
N ILE A 62 7.13 7.18 6.08
CA ILE A 62 7.04 6.64 4.72
C ILE A 62 5.57 6.35 4.39
N SER A 63 5.08 6.95 3.32
CA SER A 63 3.75 6.72 2.76
C SER A 63 3.83 6.12 1.35
N TYR A 64 2.85 5.29 1.03
CA TYR A 64 2.69 4.66 -0.27
C TYR A 64 1.37 5.10 -0.87
N ARG A 65 1.43 5.86 -1.98
CA ARG A 65 0.26 6.39 -2.69
C ARG A 65 0.09 5.65 -4.02
N VAL A 66 -1.16 5.30 -4.34
CA VAL A 66 -1.49 4.72 -5.66
C VAL A 66 -1.52 5.83 -6.72
N LEU A 67 -0.95 5.50 -7.88
CA LEU A 67 -0.98 6.33 -9.10
C LEU A 67 -2.28 6.20 -9.88
#